data_AF-A0A0F9FVP8-F1
#
_entry.id   AF-A0A0F9FVP8-F1
#
_cell.length_a   1.000
_cell.length_b   1.000
_cell.length_c   1.000
_cell.angle_alpha   90.00
_cell.angle_beta   90.00
_cell.angle_gamma   90.00
#
_symmetry.space_group_name_H-M   'P 1'
#
loop_
_entity.id
_entity.type
_entity.pdbx_description
1 polymer ?
#
loop_
_entity_poly.entity_id
_entity_poly.type
_entity_poly.pdbx_seq_one_letter_code
_entity_poly.pdbx_strand_id
1 'polypeptide(L)'
;MEGKIDVFNLFNKEQLVKLEDDTGLSVEILLVKLTQGERRQILDLYRDTLNTERQKLIKREEETKVYSISTQMLEKEQFIDSIMQSERVERQSVLDLFPVEDEKELSQDERLKKQDKELKKWDVDRKKELNALPFEDLQKRNINIIIENLSVIEAARCMDLLALSFMCKDSKTKEPIFKNAEHVEAIKDKRVIDKLHDAMRELNALDTESVTRKAAESSDFTKSGESPKNSTESQPS
;
A
#
# COMPACT_ATOMS: atom_id res chain seq x y z
N MET A 1 0.36 30.26 -15.32
CA MET A 1 0.71 30.77 -13.98
C MET A 1 1.45 29.67 -13.28
N GLU A 2 2.78 29.72 -13.31
CA GLU A 2 3.63 28.77 -12.60
C GLU A 2 3.51 29.09 -11.12
N GLY A 3 2.76 28.25 -10.40
CA GLY A 3 2.62 28.36 -8.95
C GLY A 3 3.99 28.20 -8.32
N LYS A 4 4.40 29.16 -7.49
CA LYS A 4 5.58 29.03 -6.64
C LYS A 4 5.49 27.70 -5.89
N ILE A 5 6.40 26.78 -6.19
CA ILE A 5 6.57 25.57 -5.39
C ILE A 5 7.25 26.02 -4.10
N ASP A 6 6.44 26.21 -3.06
CA ASP A 6 6.96 26.52 -1.73
C ASP A 6 7.64 25.25 -1.19
N VAL A 7 8.97 25.26 -1.15
CA VAL A 7 9.78 24.15 -0.63
C VAL A 7 9.40 23.83 0.82
N PHE A 8 8.87 24.78 1.59
CA PHE A 8 8.36 24.53 2.94
C PHE A 8 7.11 23.65 2.96
N ASN A 9 6.27 23.71 1.92
CA ASN A 9 5.11 22.81 1.81
C ASN A 9 5.52 21.34 1.58
N LEU A 10 6.74 21.06 1.10
CA LEU A 10 7.28 19.68 1.06
C LEU A 10 7.51 19.12 2.47
N PHE A 11 7.80 20.01 3.43
CA PHE A 11 8.01 19.69 4.84
C PHE A 11 6.75 19.89 5.70
N ASN A 12 5.62 20.29 5.13
CA ASN A 12 4.37 20.34 5.88
C ASN A 12 3.98 18.91 6.29
N LYS A 13 4.20 18.64 7.57
CA LYS A 13 3.86 17.37 8.22
C LYS A 13 2.40 17.34 8.64
N GLU A 14 1.66 18.42 8.52
CA GLU A 14 0.29 18.51 8.99
C GLU A 14 -0.62 19.14 7.93
N GLN A 15 -1.86 18.67 7.84
CA GLN A 15 -2.92 19.21 7.01
C GLN A 15 -4.19 19.33 7.85
N LEU A 16 -4.80 20.52 7.88
CA LEU A 16 -6.09 20.72 8.52
C LEU A 16 -7.21 20.34 7.55
N VAL A 17 -8.02 19.37 7.92
CA VAL A 17 -9.19 18.90 7.18
C VAL A 17 -10.44 19.38 7.90
N LYS A 18 -11.25 20.17 7.22
CA LYS A 18 -12.55 20.62 7.74
C LYS A 18 -13.65 19.71 7.22
N LEU A 19 -14.40 19.12 8.14
CA LEU A 19 -15.55 18.28 7.86
C LEU A 19 -16.80 19.04 8.31
N GLU A 20 -17.69 19.33 7.37
CA GLU A 20 -18.96 19.99 7.64
C GLU A 20 -20.09 18.98 7.39
N ASP A 21 -21.03 18.91 8.32
CA ASP A 21 -22.24 18.09 8.19
C ASP A 21 -23.37 18.83 7.47
N ASP A 22 -24.45 18.11 7.17
CA ASP A 22 -25.61 18.67 6.47
C ASP A 22 -26.38 19.73 7.31
N THR A 23 -26.01 19.92 8.58
CA THR A 23 -26.56 20.93 9.49
C THR A 23 -25.69 22.18 9.64
N GLY A 24 -24.52 22.20 8.98
CA GLY A 24 -23.55 23.30 9.04
C GLY A 24 -22.63 23.25 10.27
N LEU A 25 -22.64 22.16 11.04
CA LEU A 25 -21.66 21.94 12.09
C LEU A 25 -20.35 21.48 11.46
N SER A 26 -19.26 22.18 11.79
CA SER A 26 -17.93 21.86 11.29
C SER A 26 -17.03 21.31 12.39
N VAL A 27 -16.31 20.24 12.06
CA VAL A 27 -15.23 19.66 12.86
C VAL A 27 -13.93 19.84 12.11
N GLU A 28 -12.89 20.28 12.82
CA GLU A 28 -11.55 20.45 12.26
C GLU A 28 -10.63 19.33 12.75
N ILE A 29 -10.22 18.46 11.83
CA ILE A 29 -9.29 17.37 12.07
C ILE A 29 -7.91 17.76 11.56
N LEU A 30 -6.88 17.49 12.35
CA LEU A 30 -5.50 17.64 11.93
C LEU A 30 -4.95 16.29 11.47
N LEU A 31 -4.70 16.12 10.18
CA LEU A 31 -3.94 14.99 9.66
C LEU A 31 -2.45 15.26 9.82
N VAL A 32 -1.71 14.33 10.40
CA VAL A 32 -0.26 14.42 10.59
C VAL A 32 0.44 13.29 9.84
N LYS A 33 1.53 13.59 9.12
CA LYS A 33 2.38 12.61 8.44
C LYS A 33 2.95 11.62 9.46
N LEU A 34 2.84 10.34 9.12
CA LEU A 34 3.40 9.25 9.92
C LEU A 34 4.92 9.36 10.02
N THR A 35 5.44 9.24 11.23
CA THR A 35 6.86 9.04 11.51
C THR A 35 7.32 7.66 11.03
N GLN A 36 8.63 7.47 10.89
CA GLN A 36 9.18 6.16 10.51
C GLN A 36 8.81 5.05 11.52
N GLY A 37 8.73 5.39 12.81
CA GLY A 37 8.31 4.46 13.85
C GLY A 37 6.87 4.01 13.68
N GLU A 38 5.95 4.95 13.46
CA GLU A 38 4.53 4.66 13.22
C GLU A 38 4.32 3.89 11.92
N ARG A 39 5.04 4.23 10.84
CA ARG A 39 5.02 3.45 9.59
C ARG A 39 5.41 1.99 9.84
N ARG A 40 6.44 1.74 10.66
CA ARG A 40 6.85 0.38 11.03
C ARG A 40 5.78 -0.33 11.86
N GLN A 41 5.19 0.35 12.84
CA GLN A 41 4.10 -0.20 13.65
C GLN A 41 2.89 -0.58 12.79
N ILE A 42 2.51 0.27 11.83
CA ILE A 42 1.44 -0.01 10.87
C ILE A 42 1.77 -1.25 10.03
N LEU A 43 3.01 -1.38 9.54
CA LEU A 43 3.44 -2.56 8.79
C LEU A 43 3.42 -3.85 9.63
N ASP A 44 3.75 -3.77 10.92
CA ASP A 44 3.67 -4.92 11.82
C ASP A 44 2.21 -5.30 12.09
N LEU A 45 1.34 -4.32 12.39
CA LEU A 45 -0.12 -4.53 12.56
C LEU A 45 -0.79 -5.07 11.28
N TYR A 46 -0.32 -4.63 10.11
CA TYR A 46 -0.76 -5.15 8.83
C TYR A 46 -0.46 -6.63 8.66
N ARG A 47 0.76 -7.05 8.99
CA ARG A 47 1.17 -8.45 8.91
C ARG A 47 0.32 -9.32 9.83
N ASP A 48 0.04 -8.84 11.04
CA ASP A 48 -0.83 -9.54 11.98
C ASP A 48 -2.26 -9.65 11.45
N THR A 49 -2.77 -8.57 10.84
CA THR A 49 -4.11 -8.55 10.21
C THR A 49 -4.16 -9.50 9.00
N LEU A 50 -3.17 -9.47 8.11
CA LEU A 50 -3.03 -10.37 6.98
C LEU A 50 -3.05 -11.84 7.43
N ASN A 51 -2.24 -12.18 8.44
CA ASN A 51 -2.21 -13.52 9.00
C ASN A 51 -3.56 -13.92 9.60
N THR A 52 -4.23 -13.00 10.29
CA THR A 52 -5.55 -13.23 10.89
C THR A 52 -6.61 -13.51 9.83
N GLU A 53 -6.68 -12.68 8.79
CA GLU A 53 -7.62 -12.86 7.68
C GLU A 53 -7.35 -14.16 6.92
N ARG A 54 -6.08 -14.48 6.68
CA ARG A 54 -5.69 -15.76 6.08
C ARG A 54 -6.21 -16.95 6.88
N GLN A 55 -6.02 -16.95 8.20
CA GLN A 55 -6.50 -18.05 9.06
C GLN A 55 -8.04 -18.16 9.06
N LYS A 56 -8.75 -17.03 9.07
CA LYS A 56 -10.21 -17.01 8.96
C LYS A 56 -10.69 -17.63 7.64
N LEU A 57 -10.04 -17.30 6.53
CA LEU A 57 -10.38 -17.82 5.20
C LEU A 57 -10.05 -19.31 5.05
N ILE A 58 -8.93 -19.78 5.60
CA ILE A 58 -8.58 -21.21 5.67
C ILE A 58 -9.67 -21.97 6.43
N LYS A 59 -10.01 -21.52 7.64
CA LYS A 59 -11.04 -22.16 8.46
C LYS A 59 -12.40 -22.18 7.75
N ARG A 60 -12.77 -21.07 7.10
CA ARG A 60 -14.01 -20.98 6.32
C ARG A 60 -14.01 -21.99 5.17
N GLU A 61 -12.89 -22.13 4.46
CA GLU A 61 -12.76 -23.11 3.38
C GLU A 61 -12.87 -24.55 3.90
N GLU A 62 -12.26 -24.87 5.04
CA GLU A 62 -12.36 -26.19 5.67
C GLU A 62 -13.81 -26.52 6.08
N GLU A 63 -14.56 -25.53 6.58
CA GLU A 63 -15.94 -25.70 7.05
C GLU A 63 -16.97 -25.72 5.92
N THR A 64 -16.77 -24.89 4.89
CA THR A 64 -17.82 -24.60 3.88
C THR A 64 -17.42 -24.92 2.45
N LYS A 65 -16.13 -25.16 2.17
CA LYS A 65 -15.59 -25.51 0.85
C LYS A 65 -15.96 -24.52 -0.26
N VAL A 66 -16.17 -23.24 0.08
CA VAL A 66 -16.66 -22.22 -0.87
C VAL A 66 -15.77 -22.11 -2.10
N TYR A 67 -14.45 -22.08 -1.93
CA TYR A 67 -13.50 -21.95 -3.03
C TYR A 67 -13.38 -23.25 -3.82
N SER A 68 -13.34 -24.40 -3.13
CA SER A 68 -13.39 -25.72 -3.77
C SER A 68 -14.64 -25.86 -4.66
N ILE A 69 -15.82 -25.48 -4.17
CA ILE A 69 -17.08 -25.54 -4.92
C ILE A 69 -17.02 -24.60 -6.13
N SER A 70 -16.51 -23.38 -5.96
CA SER A 70 -16.44 -22.39 -7.03
C SER A 70 -15.52 -22.80 -8.18
N THR A 71 -14.52 -23.67 -7.90
CA THR A 71 -13.51 -24.11 -8.86
C THR A 71 -13.68 -25.56 -9.31
N GLN A 72 -14.71 -26.28 -8.81
CA GLN A 72 -14.86 -27.73 -9.03
C GLN A 72 -14.99 -28.14 -10.50
N MET A 73 -15.49 -27.24 -11.37
CA MET A 73 -15.71 -27.50 -12.79
C MET A 73 -14.51 -27.13 -13.67
N LEU A 74 -13.44 -26.61 -13.08
CA LEU A 74 -12.26 -26.24 -13.83
C LEU A 74 -11.45 -27.48 -14.23
N GLU A 75 -10.95 -27.47 -15.46
CA GLU A 75 -10.05 -28.50 -15.97
C GLU A 75 -8.61 -28.28 -15.47
N LYS A 76 -7.79 -29.33 -15.56
CA LYS A 76 -6.38 -29.30 -15.11
C LYS A 76 -5.59 -28.13 -15.69
N GLU A 77 -5.70 -27.89 -17.00
CA GLU A 77 -5.01 -26.78 -17.67
C GLU A 77 -5.45 -25.41 -17.13
N GLN A 78 -6.73 -25.24 -16.79
CA GLN A 78 -7.23 -23.98 -16.24
C GLN A 78 -6.65 -23.69 -14.84
N PHE A 79 -6.46 -24.73 -14.01
CA PHE A 79 -5.75 -24.58 -12.74
C PHE A 79 -4.28 -24.21 -12.93
N ILE A 80 -3.60 -24.86 -13.89
CA ILE A 80 -2.20 -24.56 -14.22
C ILE A 80 -2.07 -23.11 -14.67
N ASP A 81 -2.88 -22.68 -15.63
CA ASP A 81 -2.82 -21.33 -16.17
C ASP A 81 -3.14 -20.27 -15.10
N SER A 82 -4.08 -20.55 -14.19
CA SER A 82 -4.38 -19.68 -13.05
C SER A 82 -3.22 -19.57 -12.04
N ILE A 83 -2.58 -20.69 -11.69
CA ILE A 83 -1.39 -20.69 -10.83
C ILE A 83 -0.25 -19.91 -11.50
N MET A 84 0.00 -20.19 -12.77
CA MET A 84 1.02 -19.51 -13.59
C MET A 84 0.80 -18.00 -13.61
N GLN A 85 -0.43 -17.54 -13.85
CA GLN A 85 -0.74 -16.13 -13.90
C GLN A 85 -0.45 -15.42 -12.57
N SER A 86 -0.77 -16.05 -11.44
CA SER A 86 -0.49 -15.50 -10.12
C SER A 86 1.02 -15.44 -9.83
N GLU A 87 1.73 -16.55 -10.03
CA GLU A 87 3.17 -16.64 -9.75
C GLU A 87 4.01 -15.76 -10.69
N ARG A 88 3.54 -15.52 -11.92
CA ARG A 88 4.22 -14.68 -12.91
C ARG A 88 4.35 -13.22 -12.46
N VAL A 89 3.34 -12.68 -11.78
CA VAL A 89 3.36 -11.30 -11.26
C VAL A 89 4.46 -11.14 -10.22
N GLU A 90 4.57 -12.09 -9.30
CA GLU A 90 5.65 -12.13 -8.30
C GLU A 90 7.00 -12.28 -8.98
N ARG A 91 7.10 -13.17 -9.98
CA ARG A 91 8.35 -13.42 -10.69
C ARG A 91 8.85 -12.18 -11.45
N GLN A 92 7.95 -11.45 -12.11
CA GLN A 92 8.28 -10.18 -12.76
C GLN A 92 8.81 -9.18 -11.74
N SER A 93 8.14 -9.04 -10.60
CA SER A 93 8.55 -8.12 -9.53
C SER A 93 9.95 -8.45 -8.99
N VAL A 94 10.28 -9.74 -8.86
CA VAL A 94 11.63 -10.19 -8.46
C VAL A 94 12.67 -9.81 -9.51
N LEU A 95 12.39 -9.98 -10.80
CA LEU A 95 13.31 -9.61 -11.87
C LEU A 95 13.51 -8.10 -11.99
N ASP A 96 12.50 -7.30 -11.63
CA ASP A 96 12.59 -5.84 -11.59
C ASP A 96 13.44 -5.35 -10.42
N LEU A 97 13.35 -6.00 -9.25
CA LEU A 97 14.09 -5.64 -8.03
C LEU A 97 15.53 -6.18 -8.00
N PHE A 98 15.71 -7.39 -8.52
CA PHE A 98 16.99 -8.09 -8.60
C PHE A 98 17.27 -8.38 -10.07
N PRO A 99 17.76 -7.35 -10.81
CA PRO A 99 18.10 -7.52 -12.22
C PRO A 99 19.12 -8.64 -12.40
N VAL A 100 19.07 -9.26 -13.57
CA VAL A 100 19.95 -10.39 -13.92
C VAL A 100 21.41 -9.93 -13.82
N GLU A 101 22.33 -10.81 -13.43
CA GLU A 101 23.75 -10.48 -13.27
C GLU A 101 24.33 -9.76 -14.52
N ASP A 102 25.26 -8.83 -14.30
CA ASP A 102 25.97 -8.03 -15.31
C ASP A 102 25.13 -7.02 -16.13
N GLU A 103 24.12 -6.38 -15.51
CA GLU A 103 23.28 -5.35 -16.16
C GLU A 103 23.80 -3.90 -16.06
N LYS A 104 24.89 -3.64 -15.34
CA LYS A 104 25.38 -2.26 -15.10
C LYS A 104 25.76 -1.52 -16.39
N GLU A 105 26.10 -2.24 -17.46
CA GLU A 105 26.50 -1.67 -18.76
C GLU A 105 25.44 -1.83 -19.86
N LEU A 106 24.30 -2.47 -19.59
CA LEU A 106 23.26 -2.69 -20.60
C LEU A 106 22.32 -1.50 -20.74
N SER A 107 21.91 -1.21 -21.97
CA SER A 107 20.80 -0.29 -22.26
C SER A 107 19.47 -0.82 -21.70
N GLN A 108 18.50 0.06 -21.47
CA GLN A 108 17.18 -0.33 -20.94
C GLN A 108 16.50 -1.41 -21.81
N ASP A 109 16.60 -1.29 -23.13
CA ASP A 109 16.04 -2.27 -24.08
C ASP A 109 16.71 -3.65 -23.98
N GLU A 110 18.01 -3.69 -23.71
CA GLU A 110 18.74 -4.95 -23.53
C GLU A 110 18.38 -5.64 -22.21
N ARG A 111 18.15 -4.86 -21.15
CA ARG A 111 17.65 -5.38 -19.86
C ARG A 111 16.27 -5.98 -20.00
N LEU A 112 15.33 -5.26 -20.62
CA LEU A 112 13.96 -5.76 -20.87
C LEU A 112 13.97 -7.05 -21.70
N LYS A 113 14.83 -7.14 -22.72
CA LYS A 113 14.98 -8.37 -23.52
C LYS A 113 15.55 -9.54 -22.72
N LYS A 114 16.49 -9.30 -21.80
CA LYS A 114 17.03 -10.34 -20.92
C LYS A 114 15.99 -10.82 -19.91
N GLN A 115 15.28 -9.89 -19.27
CA GLN A 115 14.19 -10.21 -18.34
C GLN A 115 13.07 -11.02 -19.02
N ASP A 116 12.63 -10.62 -20.22
CA ASP A 116 11.60 -11.36 -20.98
C ASP A 116 12.05 -12.79 -21.35
N LYS A 117 13.33 -12.98 -21.68
CA LYS A 117 13.89 -14.32 -21.94
C LYS A 117 13.89 -15.20 -20.69
N GLU A 118 14.32 -14.67 -19.55
CA GLU A 118 14.30 -15.40 -18.27
C GLU A 118 12.87 -15.73 -17.84
N LEU A 119 11.92 -14.81 -18.03
CA LEU A 119 10.51 -15.04 -17.71
C LEU A 119 9.90 -16.12 -18.61
N LYS A 120 10.16 -16.10 -19.92
CA LYS A 120 9.69 -17.14 -20.86
C LYS A 120 10.29 -18.50 -20.56
N LYS A 121 11.57 -18.55 -20.19
CA LYS A 121 12.22 -19.79 -19.77
C LYS A 121 11.55 -20.35 -18.51
N TRP A 122 11.35 -19.50 -17.51
CA TRP A 122 10.62 -19.85 -16.29
C TRP A 122 9.19 -20.34 -16.62
N ASP A 123 8.46 -19.66 -17.51
CA ASP A 123 7.11 -20.06 -17.90
C ASP A 123 7.05 -21.52 -18.41
N VAL A 124 7.99 -21.88 -19.29
CA VAL A 124 8.07 -23.23 -19.88
C VAL A 124 8.41 -24.27 -18.82
N ASP A 125 9.45 -24.02 -18.03
CA ASP A 125 9.91 -24.96 -16.99
C ASP A 125 8.82 -25.16 -15.94
N ARG A 126 8.17 -24.07 -15.53
CA ARG A 126 7.13 -24.06 -14.51
C ARG A 126 5.85 -24.75 -14.98
N LYS A 127 5.41 -24.49 -16.21
CA LYS A 127 4.24 -25.18 -16.79
C LYS A 127 4.49 -26.69 -16.91
N LYS A 128 5.72 -27.11 -17.22
CA LYS A 128 6.10 -28.54 -17.23
C LYS A 128 6.05 -29.16 -15.84
N GLU A 129 6.53 -28.46 -14.82
CA GLU A 129 6.45 -28.89 -13.42
C GLU A 129 5.00 -29.05 -12.95
N LEU A 130 4.17 -28.03 -13.17
CA LEU A 130 2.74 -28.07 -12.79
C LEU A 130 1.98 -29.18 -13.51
N ASN A 131 2.32 -29.46 -14.77
CA ASN A 131 1.73 -30.56 -15.53
C ASN A 131 2.02 -31.94 -14.94
N ALA A 132 3.18 -32.11 -14.29
CA ALA A 132 3.56 -33.36 -13.64
C ALA A 132 2.85 -33.59 -12.30
N LEU A 133 2.23 -32.57 -11.71
CA LEU A 133 1.52 -32.69 -10.43
C LEU A 133 0.18 -33.42 -10.57
N PRO A 134 -0.25 -34.15 -9.53
CA PRO A 134 -1.62 -34.62 -9.38
C PRO A 134 -2.64 -33.48 -9.48
N PHE A 135 -3.84 -33.77 -9.98
CA PHE A 135 -4.89 -32.76 -10.11
C PHE A 135 -5.31 -32.18 -8.75
N GLU A 136 -5.40 -33.01 -7.72
CA GLU A 136 -5.75 -32.58 -6.36
C GLU A 136 -4.73 -31.58 -5.77
N ASP A 137 -3.44 -31.76 -6.07
CA ASP A 137 -2.38 -30.83 -5.62
C ASP A 137 -2.51 -29.47 -6.31
N LEU A 138 -2.90 -29.45 -7.59
CA LEU A 138 -3.18 -28.22 -8.33
C LEU A 138 -4.41 -27.50 -7.77
N GLN A 139 -5.47 -28.24 -7.45
CA GLN A 139 -6.67 -27.68 -6.80
C GLN A 139 -6.32 -27.03 -5.46
N LYS A 140 -5.62 -27.75 -4.59
CA LYS A 140 -5.18 -27.24 -3.28
C LYS A 140 -4.30 -26.00 -3.42
N ARG A 141 -3.36 -26.01 -4.36
CA ARG A 141 -2.47 -24.87 -4.61
C ARG A 141 -3.24 -23.65 -5.09
N ASN A 142 -4.19 -23.83 -5.99
CA ASN A 142 -5.02 -22.74 -6.49
C ASN A 142 -5.91 -22.15 -5.39
N ILE A 143 -6.55 -23.00 -4.57
CA ILE A 143 -7.32 -22.56 -3.41
C ILE A 143 -6.45 -21.73 -2.45
N ASN A 144 -5.22 -22.18 -2.17
CA ASN A 144 -4.29 -21.42 -1.34
C ASN A 144 -3.95 -20.05 -1.93
N ILE A 145 -3.77 -19.94 -3.25
CA ILE A 145 -3.54 -18.68 -3.95
C ILE A 145 -4.77 -17.76 -3.82
N ILE A 146 -5.98 -18.30 -4.00
CA ILE A 146 -7.24 -17.54 -3.82
C ILE A 146 -7.31 -16.99 -2.39
N ILE A 147 -7.04 -17.83 -1.39
CA ILE A 147 -7.05 -17.44 0.02
C ILE A 147 -6.03 -16.33 0.29
N GLU A 148 -4.80 -16.48 -0.21
CA GLU A 148 -3.75 -15.47 -0.03
C GLU A 148 -4.17 -14.12 -0.63
N ASN A 149 -4.64 -14.13 -1.89
CA ASN A 149 -5.07 -12.92 -2.58
C ASN A 149 -6.24 -12.22 -1.87
N LEU A 150 -7.22 -13.00 -1.41
CA LEU A 150 -8.34 -12.46 -0.63
C LEU A 150 -7.86 -11.89 0.71
N SER A 151 -6.95 -12.57 1.42
CA SER A 151 -6.40 -12.04 2.67
C SER A 151 -5.64 -10.73 2.47
N VAL A 152 -4.93 -10.57 1.35
CA VAL A 152 -4.26 -9.31 1.00
C VAL A 152 -5.27 -8.20 0.75
N ILE A 153 -6.35 -8.48 0.01
CA ILE A 153 -7.42 -7.50 -0.27
C ILE A 153 -8.09 -7.05 1.03
N GLU A 154 -8.47 -7.98 1.89
CA GLU A 154 -9.13 -7.67 3.17
C GLU A 154 -8.17 -6.90 4.10
N ALA A 155 -6.92 -7.33 4.22
CA ALA A 155 -5.93 -6.64 5.05
C ALA A 155 -5.55 -5.25 4.49
N ALA A 156 -5.51 -5.08 3.17
CA ALA A 156 -5.19 -3.79 2.54
C ALA A 156 -6.27 -2.74 2.85
N ARG A 157 -7.55 -3.14 2.95
CA ARG A 157 -8.61 -2.24 3.41
C ARG A 157 -8.36 -1.76 4.84
N CYS A 158 -7.83 -2.62 5.70
CA CYS A 158 -7.46 -2.25 7.07
C CYS A 158 -6.25 -1.30 7.12
N MET A 159 -5.36 -1.32 6.14
CA MET A 159 -4.16 -0.46 6.15
C MET A 159 -4.47 1.02 6.14
N ASP A 160 -5.36 1.48 5.28
CA ASP A 160 -5.72 2.89 5.21
C ASP A 160 -6.42 3.33 6.50
N LEU A 161 -7.26 2.47 7.08
CA LEU A 161 -7.91 2.71 8.36
C LEU A 161 -6.91 2.74 9.53
N LEU A 162 -5.92 1.84 9.53
CA LEU A 162 -4.81 1.87 10.48
C LEU A 162 -4.05 3.18 10.32
N ALA A 163 -3.66 3.58 9.12
CA ALA A 163 -2.96 4.84 8.88
C ALA A 163 -3.76 6.04 9.40
N LEU A 164 -5.05 6.15 9.06
CA LEU A 164 -5.93 7.19 9.60
C LEU A 164 -5.97 7.20 11.13
N SER A 165 -5.91 6.03 11.78
CA SER A 165 -5.93 5.97 13.24
C SER A 165 -4.71 6.59 13.92
N PHE A 166 -3.56 6.60 13.23
CA PHE A 166 -2.34 7.27 13.68
C PHE A 166 -2.27 8.73 13.23
N MET A 167 -2.81 9.05 12.05
CA MET A 167 -2.66 10.37 11.43
C MET A 167 -3.67 11.40 11.96
N CYS A 168 -4.89 11.01 12.32
CA CYS A 168 -5.96 11.93 12.67
C CYS A 168 -5.90 12.37 14.14
N LYS A 169 -5.60 13.65 14.35
CA LYS A 169 -5.52 14.30 15.66
C LYS A 169 -6.53 15.43 15.79
N ASP A 170 -6.97 15.69 17.02
CA ASP A 170 -7.80 16.85 17.31
C ASP A 170 -6.97 18.12 17.07
N SER A 171 -7.53 19.08 16.34
CA SER A 171 -6.81 20.29 15.94
C SER A 171 -6.38 21.17 17.12
N LYS A 172 -7.09 21.08 18.26
CA LYS A 172 -6.85 21.89 19.47
C LYS A 172 -5.97 21.15 20.47
N THR A 173 -6.32 19.89 20.80
CA THR A 173 -5.60 19.14 21.84
C THR A 173 -4.41 18.36 21.29
N LYS A 174 -4.33 18.15 19.97
CA LYS A 174 -3.33 17.32 19.28
C LYS A 174 -3.37 15.84 19.70
N GLU A 175 -4.39 15.41 20.44
CA GLU A 175 -4.60 14.03 20.82
C GLU A 175 -5.18 13.20 19.66
N PRO A 176 -4.89 11.89 19.57
CA PRO A 176 -5.51 11.01 18.57
C PRO A 176 -7.03 11.00 18.67
N ILE A 177 -7.72 11.21 17.54
CA ILE A 177 -9.19 11.12 17.48
C ILE A 177 -9.64 9.66 17.48
N PHE A 178 -8.89 8.83 16.76
CA PHE A 178 -9.17 7.41 16.62
C PHE A 178 -8.21 6.60 17.48
N LYS A 179 -8.73 5.56 18.14
CA LYS A 179 -7.91 4.68 18.98
C LYS A 179 -7.30 3.52 18.21
N ASN A 180 -7.98 3.07 17.17
CA ASN A 180 -7.63 1.92 16.33
C ASN A 180 -8.43 1.96 15.02
N ALA A 181 -8.15 1.03 14.10
CA ALA A 181 -8.87 0.92 12.83
C ALA A 181 -10.38 0.63 12.99
N GLU A 182 -10.78 -0.14 14.00
CA GLU A 182 -12.19 -0.44 14.28
C GLU A 182 -12.99 0.82 14.63
N HIS A 183 -12.39 1.75 15.38
CA HIS A 183 -12.98 3.05 15.67
C HIS A 183 -13.15 3.90 14.41
N VAL A 184 -12.23 3.79 13.44
CA VAL A 184 -12.36 4.47 12.14
C VAL A 184 -13.51 3.85 11.35
N GLU A 185 -13.58 2.52 11.28
CA GLU A 185 -14.63 1.80 10.55
C GLU A 185 -16.02 1.98 11.17
N ALA A 186 -16.11 2.18 12.48
CA ALA A 186 -17.36 2.47 13.18
C ALA A 186 -18.00 3.81 12.77
N ILE A 187 -17.24 4.69 12.10
CA ILE A 187 -17.80 5.92 11.51
C ILE A 187 -18.73 5.55 10.37
N LYS A 188 -20.03 5.71 10.61
CA LYS A 188 -21.07 5.33 9.64
C LYS A 188 -21.13 6.26 8.42
N ASP A 189 -20.63 7.49 8.52
CA ASP A 189 -20.63 8.41 7.37
C ASP A 189 -19.42 8.17 6.46
N LYS A 190 -19.66 7.42 5.38
CA LYS A 190 -18.64 7.12 4.37
C LYS A 190 -18.01 8.38 3.75
N ARG A 191 -18.76 9.49 3.66
CA ARG A 191 -18.27 10.76 3.10
C ARG A 191 -17.11 11.32 3.94
N VAL A 192 -17.12 11.08 5.25
CA VAL A 192 -16.06 11.49 6.16
C VAL A 192 -14.80 10.68 5.90
N ILE A 193 -14.92 9.35 5.84
CA ILE A 193 -13.77 8.46 5.59
C ILE A 193 -13.15 8.71 4.23
N ASP A 194 -13.97 8.87 3.18
CA ASP A 194 -13.47 9.14 1.82
C ASP A 194 -12.70 10.48 1.77
N LYS A 195 -13.22 11.56 2.39
CA LYS A 195 -12.50 12.84 2.50
C LYS A 195 -11.18 12.72 3.24
N LEU A 196 -11.12 11.92 4.31
CA LEU A 196 -9.90 11.70 5.07
C LEU A 196 -8.87 10.90 4.27
N HIS A 197 -9.29 9.89 3.49
CA HIS A 197 -8.41 9.16 2.59
C HIS A 197 -7.87 10.06 1.46
N ASP A 198 -8.69 10.91 0.87
CA ASP A 198 -8.25 11.85 -0.17
C ASP A 198 -7.21 12.82 0.39
N ALA A 199 -7.48 13.41 1.56
CA ALA A 199 -6.51 14.27 2.25
C ALA A 199 -5.22 13.53 2.64
N MET A 200 -5.31 12.28 3.10
CA MET A 200 -4.14 11.43 3.37
C MET A 200 -3.29 11.21 2.10
N ARG A 201 -3.93 10.95 0.95
CA ARG A 201 -3.23 10.78 -0.33
C ARG A 201 -2.56 12.07 -0.78
N GLU A 202 -3.23 13.20 -0.66
CA GLU A 202 -2.65 14.52 -0.97
C GLU A 202 -1.43 14.82 -0.08
N LEU A 203 -1.57 14.57 1.23
CA LEU A 203 -0.48 14.77 2.20
C LEU A 203 0.74 13.89 1.88
N ASN A 204 0.52 12.67 1.41
CA ASN A 204 1.58 11.72 1.06
C ASN A 204 2.13 11.90 -0.38
N ALA A 205 1.38 12.49 -1.31
CA ALA A 205 1.82 12.71 -2.70
C ALA A 205 3.03 13.66 -2.80
N LEU A 206 3.24 14.48 -1.77
CA LEU A 206 4.35 15.43 -1.65
C LEU A 206 5.72 14.77 -1.33
N ASP A 207 5.74 13.47 -0.99
CA ASP A 207 6.95 12.70 -0.64
C ASP A 207 7.55 11.90 -1.82
N THR A 208 7.24 12.23 -3.08
CA THR A 208 7.82 11.52 -4.23
C THR A 208 9.15 12.14 -4.67
N GLU A 209 10.15 11.28 -4.90
CA GLU A 209 11.50 11.67 -5.34
C GLU A 209 11.50 12.56 -6.60
N SER A 210 10.49 12.38 -7.47
CA SER A 210 10.22 13.21 -8.65
C SER A 210 9.85 14.65 -8.30
N VAL A 211 9.03 14.86 -7.27
CA VAL A 211 8.63 16.20 -6.80
C VAL A 211 9.81 16.88 -6.10
N THR A 212 10.60 16.13 -5.32
CA THR A 212 11.84 16.64 -4.71
C THR A 212 12.88 17.05 -5.77
N ARG A 213 13.09 16.24 -6.82
CA ARG A 213 13.98 16.61 -7.94
C ARG A 213 13.49 17.84 -8.70
N LYS A 214 12.19 17.93 -9.03
CA LYS A 214 11.61 19.13 -9.66
C LYS A 214 11.72 20.38 -8.79
N ALA A 215 11.58 20.23 -7.47
CA ALA A 215 11.80 21.33 -6.53
C ALA A 215 13.27 21.75 -6.48
N ALA A 216 14.22 20.80 -6.54
CA ALA A 216 15.66 21.06 -6.59
C ALA A 216 16.12 21.73 -7.88
N GLU A 217 15.41 21.49 -8.99
CA GLU A 217 15.63 22.15 -10.28
C GLU A 217 15.05 23.58 -10.35
N SER A 218 14.25 23.99 -9.36
CA SER A 218 13.72 25.34 -9.26
C SER A 218 14.83 26.35 -8.92
N SER A 219 14.86 27.48 -9.62
CA SER A 219 15.78 28.59 -9.34
C SER A 219 15.61 29.19 -7.93
N ASP A 220 14.53 28.84 -7.24
CA ASP A 220 14.20 29.29 -5.90
C ASP A 220 14.55 28.27 -4.79
N PHE A 221 15.05 27.08 -5.14
CA PHE A 221 15.39 26.01 -4.16
C PHE A 221 16.38 26.45 -3.08
N THR A 222 17.32 27.33 -3.45
CA THR A 222 18.35 27.89 -2.54
C THR A 222 18.00 29.28 -2.01
N LYS A 223 16.86 29.86 -2.43
CA LYS A 223 16.40 31.13 -1.88
C LYS A 223 15.81 30.83 -0.51
N SER A 224 16.64 31.01 0.51
CA SER A 224 16.24 31.01 1.91
C SER A 224 14.98 31.85 2.10
N GLY A 225 13.82 31.20 2.22
CA GLY A 225 12.66 31.86 2.81
C GLY A 225 13.04 32.33 4.21
N GLU A 226 12.44 33.42 4.68
CA GLU A 226 12.65 33.87 6.04
C GLU A 226 12.29 32.74 7.01
N SER A 227 13.27 32.28 7.81
CA SER A 227 12.99 31.34 8.89
C SER A 227 11.87 31.92 9.76
N PRO A 228 10.93 31.09 10.24
CA PRO A 228 9.87 31.56 11.12
C PRO A 228 10.48 32.28 12.32
N LYS A 229 10.18 33.58 12.45
CA LYS A 229 10.50 34.36 13.65
C LYS A 229 9.51 33.93 14.74
N ASN A 230 9.74 32.76 15.34
CA ASN A 230 9.36 32.37 16.71
C ASN A 230 9.53 30.86 16.90
N SER A 231 10.67 30.45 17.43
CA SER A 231 10.80 29.21 18.18
C SER A 231 11.67 29.49 19.42
N THR A 232 11.10 30.22 20.38
CA THR A 232 11.51 30.06 21.78
C THR A 232 10.96 28.73 22.27
N GLU A 233 11.58 27.62 21.85
CA GLU A 233 11.57 26.39 22.61
C GLU A 233 12.96 26.27 23.23
N SER A 234 13.03 26.59 24.52
CA SER A 234 14.16 26.32 25.39
C SER A 234 14.44 24.81 25.34
N GLN A 235 15.62 24.42 24.86
CA GLN A 235 16.11 23.06 25.07
C GLN A 235 16.26 22.82 26.59
N PRO A 236 15.75 21.71 27.14
CA PRO A 236 16.07 21.34 28.52
C PRO A 236 17.52 20.86 28.59
N SER A 237 18.26 21.45 29.54
CA SER A 237 19.61 21.07 29.95
C SER A 237 19.68 19.68 30.60
#